data_AF-A0A916K8K2-F1
#
_entry.id   AF-A0A916K8K2-F1
#
_cell.length_a   1.000
_cell.length_b   1.000
_cell.length_c   1.000
_cell.angle_alpha   90.00
_cell.angle_beta   90.00
_cell.angle_gamma   90.00
#
_symmetry.space_group_name_H-M   'P 1'
#
loop_
_entity.id
_entity.type
_entity.pdbx_description
1 polymer ?
#
loop_
_entity_poly.entity_id
_entity_poly.type
_entity_poly.pdbx_seq_one_letter_code
_entity_poly.pdbx_strand_id
1 'polypeptide(L)'
;MNLLHRSAPEHLMYDIFRKVDEIDRICYSLNEDKIFGTVSVTMPKFTPAELGFIRTVSWFYVLYFELGKVSIDYFNNLISVYDNTLEKYISHVHTIHQLRTYLQHNLDPNKQQNKSIQKYCEGWLSTKCNTAVPATDDHWFSCLIELLQEACSYLDALAFCIRSIEQDESKETILTNWSSRKSRYHPPHQFDQLISVVANDMGKDYLDTERFRKRYYPEWATHFQNCKANYIFEVEARKLIESALLADTPSILPITGKTIMEFFDIPPGPRVGEILQIAKSIYAKEQCSAQELLNQLKEKL
;
A
#
# COMPACT_ATOMS: atom_id res chain seq x y z
N MET A 1 -0.67 -44.41 17.20
CA MET A 1 -0.68 -43.36 18.24
C MET A 1 0.73 -42.78 18.31
N ASN A 2 1.04 -41.82 17.42
CA ASN A 2 2.33 -41.12 17.38
C ASN A 2 2.04 -39.63 17.59
N LEU A 3 2.02 -39.21 18.85
CA LEU A 3 1.99 -37.80 19.26
C LEU A 3 3.44 -37.30 19.29
N LEU A 4 4.08 -37.22 18.12
CA LEU A 4 5.39 -36.59 17.96
C LEU A 4 5.17 -35.07 17.86
N HIS A 5 5.64 -34.35 18.89
CA HIS A 5 5.91 -32.90 18.94
C HIS A 5 5.19 -32.03 17.90
N ARG A 6 3.88 -31.78 18.08
CA ARG A 6 3.30 -30.55 17.57
C ARG A 6 3.83 -29.43 18.45
N SER A 7 4.74 -28.59 17.94
CA SER A 7 5.09 -27.33 18.62
C SER A 7 3.81 -26.56 18.85
N ALA A 8 3.47 -26.30 20.10
CA ALA A 8 2.27 -25.56 20.44
C ALA A 8 2.36 -24.16 19.79
N PRO A 9 1.28 -23.62 19.18
CA PRO A 9 1.30 -22.31 18.53
C PRO A 9 1.78 -21.19 19.48
N GLU A 10 1.57 -21.36 20.78
CA GLU A 10 2.11 -20.50 21.83
C GLU A 10 3.64 -20.45 21.82
N HIS A 11 4.31 -21.60 21.67
CA HIS A 11 5.77 -21.66 21.65
C HIS A 11 6.35 -20.91 20.45
N LEU A 12 5.79 -21.12 19.26
CA LEU A 12 6.20 -20.39 18.06
C LEU A 12 5.98 -18.88 18.22
N MET A 13 4.85 -18.47 18.81
CA MET A 13 4.56 -17.06 19.08
C MET A 13 5.54 -16.45 20.09
N TYR A 14 5.93 -17.18 21.14
CA TYR A 14 6.97 -16.73 22.06
C TYR A 14 8.33 -16.57 21.37
N ASP A 15 8.68 -17.47 20.46
CA ASP A 15 9.89 -17.32 19.65
C ASP A 15 9.82 -16.11 18.72
N ILE A 16 8.66 -15.83 18.12
CA ILE A 16 8.42 -14.61 17.33
C ILE A 16 8.65 -13.37 18.18
N PHE A 17 8.07 -13.29 19.38
CA PHE A 17 8.30 -12.15 20.29
C PHE A 17 9.78 -11.99 20.63
N ARG A 18 10.47 -13.08 20.95
CA ARG A 18 11.91 -13.06 21.24
C ARG A 18 12.72 -12.54 20.05
N LYS A 19 12.38 -12.96 18.81
CA LYS A 19 13.05 -12.50 17.59
C LYS A 19 12.78 -11.02 17.31
N VAL A 20 11.55 -10.55 17.51
CA VAL A 20 11.20 -9.13 17.40
C VAL A 20 12.02 -8.28 18.37
N ASP A 21 12.09 -8.70 19.63
CA ASP A 21 12.91 -8.03 20.65
C ASP A 21 14.39 -8.05 20.32
N GLU A 22 14.90 -9.18 19.81
CA GLU A 22 16.29 -9.33 19.38
C GLU A 22 16.62 -8.37 18.23
N ILE A 23 15.78 -8.35 17.18
CA ILE A 23 15.92 -7.45 16.04
C ILE A 23 15.98 -6.00 16.48
N ASP A 24 15.05 -5.57 17.33
CA ASP A 24 15.02 -4.20 17.84
C ASP A 24 16.25 -3.87 18.69
N ARG A 25 16.77 -4.81 19.48
CA ARG A 25 18.00 -4.60 20.27
C ARG A 25 19.22 -4.43 19.36
N ILE A 26 19.36 -5.27 18.34
CA ILE A 26 20.48 -5.19 17.40
C ILE A 26 20.41 -3.86 16.64
N CYS A 27 19.24 -3.52 16.07
CA CYS A 27 19.04 -2.25 15.37
C CYS A 27 19.32 -1.04 16.27
N TYR A 28 18.84 -1.06 17.51
CA TYR A 28 19.08 0.03 18.45
C TYR A 28 20.56 0.20 18.76
N SER A 29 21.32 -0.90 18.88
CA SER A 29 22.76 -0.83 19.07
C SER A 29 23.52 -0.26 17.87
N LEU A 30 22.96 -0.39 16.66
CA LEU A 30 23.58 0.08 15.42
C LEU A 30 23.31 1.55 15.13
N ASN A 31 22.11 2.04 15.44
CA ASN A 31 21.62 3.33 14.94
C ASN A 31 20.66 4.05 15.90
N GLU A 32 20.60 3.64 17.17
CA GLU A 32 19.69 4.17 18.21
C GLU A 32 18.20 4.15 17.80
N ASP A 33 17.84 3.29 16.86
CA ASP A 33 16.51 3.21 16.29
C ASP A 33 16.01 1.76 16.23
N LYS A 34 14.69 1.59 16.23
CA LYS A 34 14.01 0.30 16.24
C LYS A 34 13.25 0.07 14.93
N ILE A 35 13.07 -1.19 14.56
CA ILE A 35 12.22 -1.56 13.43
C ILE A 35 10.76 -1.59 13.88
N PHE A 36 10.48 -2.30 14.97
CA PHE A 36 9.12 -2.56 15.41
C PHE A 36 8.71 -1.66 16.59
N GLY A 37 9.62 -1.39 17.51
CA GLY A 37 9.30 -0.63 18.72
C GLY A 37 8.39 -1.41 19.67
N THR A 38 7.48 -0.72 20.34
CA THR A 38 6.58 -1.37 21.31
C THR A 38 5.33 -1.89 20.61
N VAL A 39 5.13 -3.21 20.64
CA VAL A 39 3.88 -3.83 20.17
C VAL A 39 2.82 -3.70 21.27
N SER A 40 1.83 -2.83 21.06
CA SER A 40 0.71 -2.62 22.01
C SER A 40 -0.40 -3.67 21.88
N VAL A 41 -0.39 -4.47 20.81
CA VAL A 41 -1.42 -5.49 20.54
C VAL A 41 -1.15 -6.74 21.36
N THR A 42 -2.17 -7.19 22.08
CA THR A 42 -2.13 -8.41 22.89
C THR A 42 -1.85 -9.66 22.05
N MET A 43 -1.15 -10.63 22.64
CA MET A 43 -0.93 -11.95 22.04
C MET A 43 -2.26 -12.58 21.59
N PRO A 44 -2.34 -13.09 20.34
CA PRO A 44 -3.52 -13.79 19.85
C PRO A 44 -3.87 -15.01 20.72
N LYS A 45 -5.16 -15.24 20.95
CA LYS A 45 -5.65 -16.53 21.46
C LYS A 45 -5.82 -17.49 20.28
N PHE A 46 -5.24 -18.68 20.38
CA PHE A 46 -5.18 -19.65 19.28
C PHE A 46 -6.36 -20.63 19.20
N THR A 47 -7.30 -20.56 20.14
CA THR A 47 -8.48 -21.43 20.18
C THR A 47 -9.77 -20.62 20.09
N PRO A 48 -10.74 -21.01 19.23
CA PRO A 48 -10.64 -22.05 18.19
C PRO A 48 -9.65 -21.64 17.08
N ALA A 49 -9.15 -22.63 16.32
CA ALA A 49 -8.01 -22.43 15.41
C ALA A 49 -8.29 -21.39 14.32
N GLU A 50 -9.51 -21.33 13.80
CA GLU A 50 -9.95 -20.33 12.81
C GLU A 50 -9.75 -18.90 13.32
N LEU A 51 -10.30 -18.60 14.51
CA LEU A 51 -10.15 -17.28 15.12
C LEU A 51 -8.69 -17.01 15.51
N GLY A 52 -7.95 -18.05 15.90
CA GLY A 52 -6.51 -17.99 16.13
C GLY A 52 -5.76 -17.52 14.89
N PHE A 53 -6.01 -18.14 13.75
CA PHE A 53 -5.42 -17.79 12.46
C PHE A 53 -5.73 -16.33 12.07
N ILE A 54 -6.99 -15.93 12.09
CA ILE A 54 -7.42 -14.57 11.71
C ILE A 54 -6.77 -13.50 12.61
N ARG A 55 -6.71 -13.74 13.92
CA ARG A 55 -6.07 -12.83 14.88
C ARG A 55 -4.57 -12.75 14.66
N THR A 56 -3.92 -13.86 14.38
CA THR A 56 -2.48 -13.92 14.07
C THR A 56 -2.16 -13.14 12.79
N VAL A 57 -2.95 -13.29 11.72
CA VAL A 57 -2.81 -12.48 10.50
C VAL A 57 -2.93 -10.98 10.82
N SER A 58 -3.92 -10.60 11.63
CA SER A 58 -4.11 -9.20 12.06
C SER A 58 -2.92 -8.68 12.86
N TRP A 59 -2.39 -9.50 13.77
CA TRP A 59 -1.26 -9.14 14.60
C TRP A 59 0.01 -8.92 13.76
N PHE A 60 0.30 -9.82 12.81
CA PHE A 60 1.41 -9.64 11.88
C PHE A 60 1.22 -8.45 10.96
N TYR A 61 -0.03 -8.14 10.58
CA TYR A 61 -0.28 -6.93 9.79
C TYR A 61 0.14 -5.67 10.56
N VAL A 62 -0.22 -5.56 11.84
CA VAL A 62 0.24 -4.46 12.70
C VAL A 62 1.77 -4.46 12.81
N LEU A 63 2.37 -5.61 13.08
CA LEU A 63 3.83 -5.73 13.22
C LEU A 63 4.57 -5.24 11.96
N TYR A 64 4.19 -5.71 10.78
CA TYR A 64 4.93 -5.42 9.55
C TYR A 64 4.55 -4.10 8.91
N PHE A 65 3.26 -3.73 8.88
CA PHE A 65 2.77 -2.59 8.10
C PHE A 65 2.49 -1.34 8.94
N GLU A 66 2.23 -1.46 10.24
CA GLU A 66 1.98 -0.31 11.11
C GLU A 66 3.20 0.06 11.95
N LEU A 67 3.95 -0.94 12.41
CA LEU A 67 5.18 -0.74 13.18
C LEU A 67 6.41 -0.73 12.26
N GLY A 68 6.68 -1.86 11.58
CA GLY A 68 7.84 -2.04 10.72
C GLY A 68 7.89 -1.07 9.52
N LYS A 69 6.76 -0.82 8.85
CA LYS A 69 6.59 0.17 7.77
C LYS A 69 7.75 0.15 6.77
N VAL A 70 8.37 1.32 6.54
CA VAL A 70 9.47 1.54 5.60
C VAL A 70 10.75 0.80 5.99
N SER A 71 10.93 0.46 7.27
CA SER A 71 12.09 -0.33 7.71
C SER A 71 12.02 -1.74 7.14
N ILE A 72 10.84 -2.37 7.14
CA ILE A 72 10.66 -3.71 6.58
C ILE A 72 10.95 -3.73 5.09
N ASP A 73 10.42 -2.76 4.34
CA ASP A 73 10.72 -2.62 2.91
C ASP A 73 12.22 -2.40 2.66
N TYR A 74 12.86 -1.53 3.46
CA TYR A 74 14.29 -1.27 3.36
C TYR A 74 15.13 -2.54 3.55
N PHE A 75 14.92 -3.28 4.64
CA PHE A 75 15.71 -4.48 4.93
C PHE A 75 15.36 -5.66 4.02
N ASN A 76 14.11 -5.78 3.56
CA ASN A 76 13.77 -6.79 2.56
C ASN A 76 14.59 -6.64 1.28
N ASN A 77 14.84 -5.40 0.84
CA ASN A 77 15.71 -5.13 -0.31
C ASN A 77 17.20 -5.44 -0.05
N LEU A 78 17.62 -5.57 1.21
CA LEU A 78 18.99 -5.92 1.60
C LEU A 78 19.19 -7.41 1.87
N ILE A 79 18.13 -8.15 2.24
CA ILE A 79 18.23 -9.60 2.52
C ILE A 79 18.88 -10.35 1.36
N SER A 80 18.45 -10.11 0.11
CA SER A 80 19.02 -10.76 -1.08
C SER A 80 20.45 -10.33 -1.37
N VAL A 81 20.84 -9.11 -1.01
CA VAL A 81 22.23 -8.62 -1.15
C VAL A 81 23.19 -9.46 -0.29
N TYR A 82 22.77 -9.84 0.92
CA TYR A 82 23.58 -10.66 1.83
C TYR A 82 23.44 -12.16 1.57
N ASP A 83 22.24 -12.65 1.29
CA ASP A 83 22.00 -14.06 0.97
C ASP A 83 20.72 -14.25 0.13
N ASN A 84 20.90 -14.52 -1.17
CA ASN A 84 19.82 -14.80 -2.10
C ASN A 84 18.95 -16.01 -1.71
N THR A 85 19.46 -16.96 -0.93
CA THR A 85 18.67 -18.13 -0.52
C THR A 85 17.56 -17.78 0.49
N LEU A 86 17.67 -16.62 1.14
CA LEU A 86 16.71 -16.09 2.10
C LEU A 86 15.57 -15.30 1.45
N GLU A 87 15.70 -14.92 0.17
CA GLU A 87 14.72 -14.11 -0.55
C GLU A 87 13.31 -14.76 -0.53
N LYS A 88 13.26 -16.09 -0.57
CA LYS A 88 12.00 -16.85 -0.48
C LYS A 88 11.18 -16.52 0.77
N TYR A 89 11.80 -16.14 1.88
CA TYR A 89 11.10 -15.83 3.13
C TYR A 89 10.47 -14.42 3.13
N ILE A 90 10.93 -13.52 2.26
CA ILE A 90 10.36 -12.17 2.11
C ILE A 90 8.89 -12.25 1.68
N SER A 91 8.54 -13.29 0.91
CA SER A 91 7.17 -13.55 0.46
C SER A 91 6.16 -13.63 1.60
N HIS A 92 6.57 -13.99 2.81
CA HIS A 92 5.71 -14.03 3.99
C HIS A 92 5.02 -12.69 4.28
N VAL A 93 5.73 -11.57 4.16
CA VAL A 93 5.15 -10.23 4.37
C VAL A 93 4.04 -9.96 3.36
N HIS A 94 4.24 -10.38 2.10
CA HIS A 94 3.21 -10.31 1.07
C HIS A 94 2.01 -11.21 1.41
N THR A 95 2.26 -12.44 1.86
CA THR A 95 1.22 -13.38 2.31
C THR A 95 0.34 -12.76 3.38
N ILE A 96 0.91 -12.13 4.41
CA ILE A 96 0.16 -11.44 5.47
C ILE A 96 -0.73 -10.33 4.90
N HIS A 97 -0.22 -9.52 3.96
CA HIS A 97 -0.99 -8.46 3.33
C HIS A 97 -2.21 -9.01 2.56
N GLN A 98 -2.00 -10.07 1.78
CA GLN A 98 -3.08 -10.70 1.01
C GLN A 98 -4.10 -11.38 1.92
N LEU A 99 -3.65 -12.17 2.91
CA LEU A 99 -4.51 -12.84 3.87
C LEU A 99 -5.34 -11.84 4.67
N ARG A 100 -4.75 -10.73 5.11
CA ARG A 100 -5.47 -9.66 5.82
C ARG A 100 -6.60 -9.10 4.97
N THR A 101 -6.33 -8.86 3.69
CA THR A 101 -7.35 -8.37 2.75
C THR A 101 -8.43 -9.43 2.51
N TYR A 102 -8.03 -10.67 2.25
CA TYR A 102 -8.93 -11.80 2.00
C TYR A 102 -9.88 -12.10 3.16
N LEU A 103 -9.39 -12.06 4.40
CA LEU A 103 -10.16 -12.42 5.60
C LEU A 103 -11.03 -11.28 6.14
N GLN A 104 -10.68 -10.02 5.87
CA GLN A 104 -11.25 -8.87 6.58
C GLN A 104 -11.91 -7.83 5.66
N HIS A 105 -11.78 -7.97 4.34
CA HIS A 105 -12.41 -7.08 3.38
C HIS A 105 -13.41 -7.81 2.49
N ASN A 106 -14.44 -7.08 2.07
CA ASN A 106 -15.36 -7.57 1.06
C ASN A 106 -14.69 -7.46 -0.33
N LEU A 107 -14.35 -8.61 -0.91
CA LEU A 107 -13.73 -8.70 -2.22
C LEU A 107 -14.79 -8.65 -3.33
N ASP A 108 -14.88 -7.52 -4.04
CA ASP A 108 -15.67 -7.39 -5.27
C ASP A 108 -15.17 -8.36 -6.35
N PRO A 109 -15.96 -9.35 -6.77
CA PRO A 109 -15.57 -10.37 -7.73
C PRO A 109 -15.39 -9.82 -9.15
N ASN A 110 -15.80 -8.59 -9.45
CA ASN A 110 -15.61 -7.98 -10.77
C ASN A 110 -14.26 -7.30 -10.91
N LYS A 111 -13.56 -7.03 -9.79
CA LYS A 111 -12.24 -6.39 -9.81
C LYS A 111 -11.13 -7.43 -10.00
N GLN A 112 -10.32 -7.24 -11.04
CA GLN A 112 -9.20 -8.15 -11.36
C GLN A 112 -8.22 -8.28 -10.19
N GLN A 113 -7.95 -7.18 -9.47
CA GLN A 113 -7.11 -7.21 -8.27
C GLN A 113 -7.66 -8.19 -7.24
N ASN A 114 -8.94 -8.10 -6.89
CA ASN A 114 -9.57 -8.94 -5.89
C ASN A 114 -9.56 -10.43 -6.27
N LYS A 115 -9.77 -10.75 -7.56
CA LYS A 115 -9.60 -12.12 -8.08
C LYS A 115 -8.18 -12.65 -7.87
N SER A 116 -7.17 -11.80 -8.07
CA SER A 116 -5.77 -12.17 -7.84
C SER A 116 -5.49 -12.42 -6.36
N ILE A 117 -6.02 -11.58 -5.45
CA ILE A 117 -5.90 -11.78 -3.99
C ILE A 117 -6.53 -13.12 -3.60
N GLN A 118 -7.76 -13.37 -4.04
CA GLN A 118 -8.48 -14.61 -3.75
C GLN A 118 -7.70 -15.83 -4.23
N LYS A 119 -7.27 -15.85 -5.51
CA LYS A 119 -6.50 -16.95 -6.08
C LYS A 119 -5.19 -17.19 -5.34
N TYR A 120 -4.51 -16.13 -4.93
CA TYR A 120 -3.27 -16.22 -4.17
C TYR A 120 -3.50 -16.87 -2.79
N CYS A 121 -4.48 -16.36 -2.03
CA CYS A 121 -4.80 -16.86 -0.69
C CYS A 121 -5.30 -18.31 -0.73
N GLU A 122 -6.23 -18.64 -1.63
CA GLU A 122 -6.72 -20.01 -1.84
C GLU A 122 -5.59 -20.97 -2.23
N GLY A 123 -4.65 -20.50 -3.06
CA GLY A 123 -3.44 -21.25 -3.40
C GLY A 123 -2.58 -21.52 -2.17
N TRP A 124 -2.28 -20.50 -1.37
CA TRP A 124 -1.52 -20.65 -0.12
C TRP A 124 -2.23 -21.61 0.84
N LEU A 125 -3.53 -21.42 1.11
CA LEU A 125 -4.33 -22.29 1.99
C LEU A 125 -4.30 -23.76 1.52
N SER A 126 -4.44 -23.98 0.21
CA SER A 126 -4.38 -25.32 -0.37
C SER A 126 -3.03 -26.00 -0.16
N THR A 127 -1.92 -25.25 -0.20
CA THR A 127 -0.59 -25.80 0.08
C THR A 127 -0.39 -26.17 1.55
N LYS A 128 -1.11 -25.52 2.48
CA LYS A 128 -0.91 -25.71 3.93
C LYS A 128 -1.88 -26.70 4.57
N CYS A 129 -3.11 -26.78 4.08
CA CYS A 129 -4.14 -27.65 4.65
C CYS A 129 -4.82 -28.59 3.63
N ASN A 130 -4.29 -28.69 2.41
CA ASN A 130 -4.82 -29.53 1.31
C ASN A 130 -6.21 -29.12 0.80
N THR A 131 -6.70 -27.92 1.13
CA THR A 131 -7.93 -27.34 0.58
C THR A 131 -7.81 -25.84 0.41
N ALA A 132 -8.42 -25.30 -0.64
CA ALA A 132 -8.53 -23.85 -0.85
C ALA A 132 -9.48 -23.17 0.15
N VAL A 133 -10.40 -23.93 0.75
CA VAL A 133 -11.42 -23.45 1.69
C VAL A 133 -11.33 -24.27 2.97
N PRO A 134 -10.56 -23.82 3.97
CA PRO A 134 -10.52 -24.46 5.28
C PRO A 134 -11.92 -24.46 5.92
N ALA A 135 -12.31 -25.57 6.53
CA ALA A 135 -13.66 -25.77 7.09
C ALA A 135 -13.66 -26.49 8.43
N THR A 136 -12.56 -27.16 8.78
CA THR A 136 -12.41 -27.89 10.04
C THR A 136 -11.36 -27.20 10.90
N ASP A 137 -11.43 -27.42 12.21
CA ASP A 137 -10.44 -26.88 13.15
C ASP A 137 -9.03 -27.39 12.81
N ASP A 138 -8.88 -28.64 12.35
CA ASP A 138 -7.60 -29.19 11.89
C ASP A 138 -7.03 -28.46 10.66
N HIS A 139 -7.87 -28.08 9.69
CA HIS A 139 -7.41 -27.29 8.54
C HIS A 139 -6.87 -25.94 9.00
N TRP A 140 -7.64 -25.23 9.84
CA TRP A 140 -7.24 -23.93 10.38
C TRP A 140 -6.00 -24.01 11.28
N PHE A 141 -5.91 -25.07 12.09
CA PHE A 141 -4.74 -25.31 12.94
C PHE A 141 -3.48 -25.52 12.10
N SER A 142 -3.59 -26.27 11.00
CA SER A 142 -2.47 -26.50 10.08
C SER A 142 -2.01 -25.17 9.43
N CYS A 143 -2.96 -24.35 8.96
CA CYS A 143 -2.65 -23.01 8.45
C CYS A 143 -2.02 -22.10 9.51
N LEU A 144 -2.49 -22.13 10.76
CA LEU A 144 -1.94 -21.34 11.85
C LEU A 144 -0.48 -21.71 12.17
N ILE A 145 -0.17 -23.01 12.27
CA ILE A 145 1.19 -23.48 12.54
C ILE A 145 2.14 -23.05 11.42
N GLU A 146 1.74 -23.26 10.17
CA GLU A 146 2.54 -22.88 9.00
C GLU A 146 2.77 -21.36 8.93
N LEU A 147 1.74 -20.56 9.22
CA LEU A 147 1.85 -19.11 9.28
C LEU A 147 2.91 -18.65 10.30
N LEU A 148 2.89 -19.25 11.49
CA LEU A 148 3.84 -18.93 12.56
C LEU A 148 5.27 -19.40 12.22
N GLN A 149 5.42 -20.55 11.58
CA GLN A 149 6.72 -21.06 11.14
C GLN A 149 7.34 -20.21 10.02
N GLU A 150 6.52 -19.77 9.05
CA GLU A 150 6.96 -18.83 8.02
C GLU A 150 7.41 -17.50 8.63
N ALA A 151 6.68 -17.00 9.63
CA ALA A 151 7.05 -15.79 10.35
C ALA A 151 8.39 -15.94 11.10
N CYS A 152 8.61 -17.06 11.80
CA CYS A 152 9.91 -17.36 12.42
C CYS A 152 11.04 -17.32 11.39
N SER A 153 10.86 -17.98 10.24
CA SER A 153 11.86 -18.05 9.17
C SER A 153 12.15 -16.67 8.57
N TYR A 154 11.12 -15.86 8.37
CA TYR A 154 11.25 -14.47 7.91
C TYR A 154 12.01 -13.59 8.90
N LEU A 155 11.66 -13.67 10.19
CA LEU A 155 12.34 -12.89 11.23
C LEU A 155 13.79 -13.33 11.42
N ASP A 156 14.11 -14.62 11.24
CA ASP A 156 15.50 -15.09 11.21
C ASP A 156 16.28 -14.53 10.03
N ALA A 157 15.69 -14.48 8.83
CA ALA A 157 16.31 -13.84 7.67
C ALA A 157 16.55 -12.34 7.89
N LEU A 158 15.60 -11.66 8.52
CA LEU A 158 15.73 -10.25 8.86
C LEU A 158 16.83 -10.02 9.91
N ALA A 159 16.86 -10.82 10.98
CA ALA A 159 17.91 -10.76 12.00
C ALA A 159 19.30 -11.04 11.41
N PHE A 160 19.41 -12.03 10.52
CA PHE A 160 20.64 -12.31 9.79
C PHE A 160 21.09 -11.10 8.97
N CYS A 161 20.21 -10.51 8.17
CA CYS A 161 20.52 -9.31 7.38
C CYS A 161 21.06 -8.17 8.24
N ILE A 162 20.43 -7.90 9.39
CA ILE A 162 20.85 -6.82 10.28
C ILE A 162 22.21 -7.12 10.91
N ARG A 163 22.47 -8.37 11.31
CA ARG A 163 23.79 -8.79 11.82
C ARG A 163 24.88 -8.71 10.75
N SER A 164 24.56 -9.01 9.50
CA SER A 164 25.52 -8.88 8.39
C SER A 164 25.96 -7.43 8.16
N ILE A 165 25.07 -6.46 8.39
CA ILE A 165 25.40 -5.02 8.33
C ILE A 165 26.48 -4.63 9.35
N GLU A 166 26.58 -5.33 10.49
CA GLU A 166 27.59 -5.01 11.52
C GLU A 166 29.03 -5.11 11.01
N GLN A 167 29.26 -6.02 10.06
CA GLN A 167 30.56 -6.33 9.47
C GLN A 167 30.71 -5.76 8.05
N ASP A 168 29.72 -5.02 7.56
CA ASP A 168 29.71 -4.46 6.21
C ASP A 168 30.54 -3.18 6.15
N GLU A 169 31.45 -3.07 5.17
CA GLU A 169 32.28 -1.87 4.95
C GLU A 169 31.43 -0.62 4.70
N SER A 170 30.23 -0.80 4.13
CA SER A 170 29.25 0.26 3.83
C SER A 170 28.25 0.51 4.97
N LYS A 171 28.46 -0.06 6.16
CA LYS A 171 27.55 0.06 7.33
C LYS A 171 27.01 1.47 7.55
N GLU A 172 27.88 2.49 7.62
CA GLU A 172 27.46 3.87 7.89
C GLU A 172 26.53 4.42 6.81
N THR A 173 26.80 4.07 5.54
CA THR A 173 25.97 4.48 4.40
C THR A 173 24.61 3.79 4.45
N ILE A 174 24.59 2.49 4.77
CA ILE A 174 23.36 1.70 4.93
C ILE A 174 22.48 2.31 6.03
N LEU A 175 23.04 2.54 7.22
CA LEU A 175 22.30 3.10 8.35
C LEU A 175 21.82 4.54 8.09
N THR A 176 22.65 5.37 7.45
CA THR A 176 22.25 6.73 7.05
C THR A 176 21.09 6.71 6.05
N ASN A 177 21.14 5.81 5.07
CA ASN A 177 20.06 5.63 4.10
C ASN A 177 18.77 5.15 4.76
N TRP A 178 18.86 4.25 5.73
CA TRP A 178 17.71 3.79 6.50
C TRP A 178 17.07 4.93 7.31
N SER A 179 17.85 5.65 8.11
CA SER A 179 17.39 6.82 8.88
C SER A 179 16.75 7.89 7.99
N SER A 180 17.36 8.14 6.83
CA SER A 180 16.85 9.07 5.82
C SER A 180 15.49 8.62 5.28
N ARG A 181 15.32 7.34 4.94
CA ARG A 181 14.03 6.81 4.48
C ARG A 181 12.95 6.88 5.56
N LYS A 182 13.29 6.58 6.82
CA LYS A 182 12.35 6.68 7.94
C LYS A 182 11.88 8.11 8.17
N SER A 183 12.81 9.06 8.25
CA SER A 183 12.48 10.49 8.48
C SER A 183 11.72 11.13 7.32
N ARG A 184 11.81 10.57 6.10
CA ARG A 184 11.12 11.05 4.90
C ARG A 184 9.82 10.30 4.58
N TYR A 185 9.43 9.35 5.41
CA TYR A 185 8.17 8.64 5.24
C TYR A 185 7.01 9.45 5.82
N HIS A 186 6.06 9.79 4.95
CA HIS A 186 4.83 10.49 5.34
C HIS A 186 3.62 9.62 5.04
N PRO A 187 2.81 9.24 6.06
CA PRO A 187 1.71 8.32 5.85
C PRO A 187 0.59 8.92 4.99
N PRO A 188 -0.16 8.09 4.24
CA PRO A 188 -1.20 8.53 3.31
C PRO A 188 -2.28 9.47 3.91
N HIS A 189 -2.63 9.31 5.18
CA HIS A 189 -3.66 10.13 5.83
C HIS A 189 -3.22 11.58 6.06
N GLN A 190 -1.92 11.85 6.22
CA GLN A 190 -1.41 13.22 6.32
C GLN A 190 -1.60 13.96 5.00
N PHE A 191 -1.43 13.27 3.87
CA PHE A 191 -1.78 13.82 2.56
C PHE A 191 -3.28 14.05 2.42
N ASP A 192 -4.14 13.12 2.84
CA ASP A 192 -5.61 13.31 2.72
C ASP A 192 -6.08 14.60 3.43
N GLN A 193 -5.54 14.87 4.61
CA GLN A 193 -5.83 16.09 5.36
C GLN A 193 -5.39 17.34 4.58
N LEU A 194 -4.16 17.36 4.08
CA LEU A 194 -3.64 18.49 3.29
C LEU A 194 -4.37 18.67 1.96
N ILE A 195 -4.70 17.58 1.26
CA ILE A 195 -5.46 17.63 0.00
C ILE A 195 -6.80 18.29 0.24
N SER A 196 -7.49 17.93 1.34
CA SER A 196 -8.80 18.51 1.67
C SER A 196 -8.71 20.03 1.88
N VAL A 197 -7.69 20.49 2.63
CA VAL A 197 -7.46 21.92 2.87
C VAL A 197 -7.13 22.66 1.58
N VAL A 198 -6.16 22.16 0.82
CA VAL A 198 -5.72 22.80 -0.43
C VAL A 198 -6.84 22.81 -1.48
N ALA A 199 -7.62 21.73 -1.58
CA ALA A 199 -8.75 21.69 -2.49
C ALA A 199 -9.79 22.75 -2.13
N ASN A 200 -10.11 22.94 -0.84
CA ASN A 200 -11.02 23.99 -0.39
C ASN A 200 -10.47 25.39 -0.70
N ASP A 201 -9.19 25.64 -0.38
CA ASP A 201 -8.51 26.91 -0.68
C ASP A 201 -8.55 27.25 -2.19
N MET A 202 -8.59 26.22 -3.05
CA MET A 202 -8.66 26.34 -4.51
C MET A 202 -10.09 26.22 -5.08
N GLY A 203 -11.13 26.15 -4.24
CA GLY A 203 -12.54 26.04 -4.66
C GLY A 203 -12.95 24.70 -5.28
N LYS A 204 -12.26 23.61 -4.92
CA LYS A 204 -12.48 22.23 -5.41
C LYS A 204 -13.08 21.32 -4.32
N ASP A 205 -14.16 21.77 -3.68
CA ASP A 205 -14.75 21.10 -2.50
C ASP A 205 -15.28 19.67 -2.73
N TYR A 206 -15.45 19.26 -3.98
CA TYR A 206 -16.00 17.94 -4.35
C TYR A 206 -14.94 16.91 -4.74
N LEU A 207 -13.66 17.18 -4.46
CA LEU A 207 -12.57 16.27 -4.81
C LEU A 207 -12.62 14.99 -3.95
N ASP A 208 -12.60 13.84 -4.61
CA ASP A 208 -12.32 12.55 -3.97
C ASP A 208 -10.83 12.48 -3.59
N THR A 209 -10.52 12.85 -2.35
CA THR A 209 -9.15 12.95 -1.81
C THR A 209 -8.43 11.61 -1.84
N GLU A 210 -9.13 10.50 -1.57
CA GLU A 210 -8.56 9.17 -1.53
C GLU A 210 -8.10 8.73 -2.93
N ARG A 211 -8.97 8.94 -3.93
CA ARG A 211 -8.65 8.62 -5.32
C ARG A 211 -7.55 9.52 -5.86
N PHE A 212 -7.60 10.81 -5.55
CA PHE A 212 -6.58 11.79 -5.95
C PHE A 212 -5.21 11.40 -5.36
N ARG A 213 -5.14 11.16 -4.06
CA ARG A 213 -3.92 10.69 -3.39
C ARG A 213 -3.41 9.40 -4.02
N LYS A 214 -4.26 8.37 -4.19
CA LYS A 214 -3.81 7.07 -4.74
C LYS A 214 -3.10 7.22 -6.09
N ARG A 215 -3.52 8.19 -6.91
CA ARG A 215 -2.93 8.48 -8.21
C ARG A 215 -1.54 9.11 -8.11
N TYR A 216 -1.35 10.09 -7.23
CA TYR A 216 -0.13 10.90 -7.19
C TYR A 216 0.86 10.53 -6.07
N TYR A 217 0.41 9.80 -5.05
CA TYR A 217 1.23 9.43 -3.90
C TYR A 217 2.54 8.73 -4.24
N PRO A 218 2.62 7.78 -5.21
CA PRO A 218 3.89 7.17 -5.58
C PRO A 218 4.94 8.19 -6.06
N GLU A 219 4.51 9.18 -6.83
CA GLU A 219 5.37 10.27 -7.31
C GLU A 219 5.79 11.18 -6.16
N TRP A 220 4.84 11.58 -5.30
CA TRP A 220 5.14 12.43 -4.15
C TRP A 220 6.06 11.74 -3.14
N ALA A 221 5.85 10.46 -2.85
CA ALA A 221 6.72 9.69 -1.97
C ALA A 221 8.17 9.66 -2.50
N THR A 222 8.33 9.54 -3.82
CA THR A 222 9.65 9.62 -4.48
C THR A 222 10.24 11.03 -4.40
N HIS A 223 9.41 12.07 -4.50
CA HIS A 223 9.86 13.46 -4.32
C HIS A 223 10.48 13.66 -2.93
N PHE A 224 9.80 13.22 -1.87
CA PHE A 224 10.28 13.36 -0.49
C PHE A 224 11.58 12.61 -0.23
N GLN A 225 11.82 11.48 -0.91
CA GLN A 225 13.10 10.77 -0.84
C GLN A 225 14.27 11.61 -1.37
N ASN A 226 14.01 12.60 -2.23
CA ASN A 226 15.03 13.47 -2.83
C ASN A 226 15.10 14.87 -2.19
N CYS A 227 14.22 15.18 -1.24
CA CYS A 227 14.24 16.46 -0.53
C CYS A 227 15.52 16.64 0.31
N LYS A 228 15.93 17.91 0.48
CA LYS A 228 17.00 18.28 1.43
C LYS A 228 16.57 17.96 2.85
N ALA A 229 17.51 17.62 3.74
CA ALA A 229 17.21 17.11 5.09
C ALA A 229 16.34 18.01 6.00
N ASN A 230 16.21 19.31 5.69
CA ASN A 230 15.50 20.30 6.51
C ASN A 230 14.21 20.83 5.88
N TYR A 231 13.58 20.06 5.00
CA TYR A 231 12.29 20.45 4.42
C TYR A 231 11.17 20.43 5.47
N ILE A 232 10.14 21.26 5.24
CA ILE A 232 8.91 21.25 6.02
C ILE A 232 7.88 20.49 5.21
N PHE A 233 7.38 19.38 5.75
CA PHE A 233 6.48 18.47 5.04
C PHE A 233 5.26 19.20 4.49
N GLU A 234 4.57 19.99 5.31
CA GLU A 234 3.34 20.69 4.95
C GLU A 234 3.57 21.65 3.78
N VAL A 235 4.72 22.32 3.76
CA VAL A 235 5.09 23.28 2.70
C VAL A 235 5.35 22.55 1.37
N GLU A 236 6.16 21.50 1.38
CA GLU A 236 6.49 20.76 0.15
C GLU A 236 5.30 19.93 -0.36
N ALA A 237 4.55 19.29 0.54
CA ALA A 237 3.35 18.54 0.19
C ALA A 237 2.29 19.45 -0.43
N ARG A 238 2.10 20.66 0.12
CA ARG A 238 1.17 21.65 -0.45
C ARG A 238 1.53 22.02 -1.88
N LYS A 239 2.81 22.29 -2.17
CA LYS A 239 3.27 22.58 -3.56
C LYS A 239 2.95 21.45 -4.52
N LEU A 240 3.20 20.20 -4.11
CA LEU A 240 2.93 19.01 -4.92
C LEU A 240 1.43 18.83 -5.18
N ILE A 241 0.60 19.01 -4.14
CA ILE A 241 -0.85 18.91 -4.23
C ILE A 241 -1.42 20.02 -5.13
N GLU A 242 -1.03 21.28 -4.92
CA GLU A 242 -1.46 22.42 -5.74
C GLU A 242 -1.09 22.20 -7.21
N SER A 243 0.16 21.79 -7.49
CA SER A 243 0.63 21.46 -8.84
C SER A 243 -0.22 20.35 -9.48
N ALA A 244 -0.44 19.26 -8.75
CA ALA A 244 -1.27 18.16 -9.22
C ALA A 244 -2.72 18.59 -9.45
N LEU A 245 -3.31 19.40 -8.57
CA LEU A 245 -4.68 19.91 -8.73
C LEU A 245 -4.81 20.83 -9.95
N LEU A 246 -3.81 21.65 -10.24
CA LEU A 246 -3.80 22.49 -11.43
C LEU A 246 -3.71 21.63 -12.70
N ALA A 247 -2.80 20.65 -12.72
CA ALA A 247 -2.61 19.72 -13.83
C ALA A 247 -3.83 18.81 -14.07
N ASP A 248 -4.51 18.40 -13.01
CA ASP A 248 -5.67 17.51 -13.03
C ASP A 248 -6.99 18.30 -13.09
N THR A 249 -6.98 19.46 -13.73
CA THR A 249 -8.21 20.16 -14.12
C THR A 249 -8.65 19.59 -15.47
N PRO A 250 -9.48 18.53 -15.53
CA PRO A 250 -10.09 18.17 -16.79
C PRO A 250 -10.87 19.38 -17.26
N SER A 251 -10.60 19.77 -18.50
CA SER A 251 -11.47 20.62 -19.31
C SER A 251 -12.81 19.90 -19.44
N ILE A 252 -13.65 20.02 -18.40
CA ILE A 252 -15.02 19.51 -18.40
C ILE A 252 -15.75 20.46 -19.34
N LEU A 253 -16.13 19.92 -20.48
CA LEU A 253 -16.90 20.67 -21.45
C LEU A 253 -18.22 21.11 -20.82
N PRO A 254 -18.60 22.39 -20.95
CA PRO A 254 -19.89 22.89 -20.46
C PRO A 254 -21.07 22.43 -21.35
N ILE A 255 -20.82 21.53 -22.32
CA ILE A 255 -21.79 21.01 -23.27
C ILE A 255 -21.70 19.49 -23.34
N THR A 256 -22.83 18.85 -23.69
CA THR A 256 -22.93 17.39 -23.87
C THR A 256 -23.28 17.05 -25.32
N GLY A 257 -23.21 15.77 -25.69
CA GLY A 257 -23.69 15.32 -27.01
C GLY A 257 -25.17 15.67 -27.25
N LYS A 258 -26.00 15.68 -26.20
CA LYS A 258 -27.40 16.11 -26.28
C LYS A 258 -27.51 17.59 -26.66
N THR A 259 -26.72 18.44 -26.01
CA THR A 259 -26.66 19.88 -26.30
C THR A 259 -26.24 20.15 -27.75
N ILE A 260 -25.30 19.39 -28.28
CA ILE A 260 -24.86 19.49 -29.69
C ILE A 260 -25.96 19.05 -30.66
N MET A 261 -26.63 17.93 -30.38
CA MET A 261 -27.75 17.44 -31.21
C MET A 261 -28.87 18.49 -31.27
N GLU A 262 -29.22 19.08 -30.12
CA GLU A 262 -30.26 20.11 -30.03
C GLU A 262 -29.86 21.43 -30.70
N PHE A 263 -28.61 21.87 -30.57
CA PHE A 263 -28.15 23.16 -31.11
C PHE A 263 -27.87 23.13 -32.62
N PHE A 264 -27.33 22.03 -33.14
CA PHE A 264 -26.97 21.89 -34.57
C PHE A 264 -28.02 21.13 -35.39
N ASP A 265 -29.11 20.68 -34.76
CA ASP A 265 -30.17 19.87 -35.37
C ASP A 265 -29.62 18.63 -36.11
N ILE A 266 -28.74 17.90 -35.43
CA ILE A 266 -28.12 16.68 -35.98
C ILE A 266 -28.60 15.42 -35.27
N PRO A 267 -28.86 14.33 -36.01
CA PRO A 267 -29.25 13.05 -35.40
C PRO A 267 -28.06 12.41 -34.65
N PRO A 268 -28.34 11.48 -33.73
CA PRO A 268 -27.29 10.74 -33.03
C PRO A 268 -26.41 9.97 -34.03
N GLY A 269 -25.10 10.13 -33.92
CA GLY A 269 -24.14 9.48 -34.81
C GLY A 269 -22.70 9.98 -34.63
N PRO A 270 -21.73 9.45 -35.43
CA PRO A 270 -20.30 9.76 -35.31
C PRO A 270 -19.97 11.26 -35.34
N ARG A 271 -20.75 12.04 -36.10
CA ARG A 271 -20.61 13.50 -36.22
C ARG A 271 -20.74 14.25 -34.89
N VAL A 272 -21.55 13.75 -33.95
CA VAL A 272 -21.64 14.32 -32.59
C VAL A 272 -20.30 14.19 -31.85
N GLY A 273 -19.62 13.05 -32.03
CA GLY A 273 -18.31 12.79 -31.44
C GLY A 273 -17.22 13.68 -32.03
N GLU A 274 -17.24 13.88 -33.35
CA GLU A 274 -16.31 14.80 -34.05
C GLU A 274 -16.45 16.24 -33.53
N ILE A 275 -17.69 16.73 -33.41
CA ILE A 275 -17.97 18.08 -32.89
C ILE A 275 -17.54 18.20 -31.42
N LEU A 276 -17.76 17.18 -30.60
CA LEU A 276 -17.28 17.16 -29.20
C LEU A 276 -15.75 17.23 -29.09
N GLN A 277 -15.01 16.62 -30.01
CA GLN A 277 -13.54 16.72 -30.03
C GLN A 277 -13.06 18.13 -30.43
N ILE A 278 -13.74 18.75 -31.39
CA ILE A 278 -13.48 20.15 -31.77
C ILE A 278 -13.78 21.08 -30.58
N ALA A 279 -14.92 20.86 -29.91
CA ALA A 279 -15.33 21.61 -28.72
C ALA A 279 -14.27 21.51 -27.61
N LYS A 280 -13.75 20.30 -27.37
CA LYS A 280 -12.67 20.06 -26.40
C LYS A 280 -11.42 20.86 -26.72
N SER A 281 -11.05 20.95 -28.00
CA SER A 281 -9.87 21.69 -28.44
C SER A 281 -10.05 23.21 -28.36
N ILE A 282 -11.26 23.73 -28.54
CA ILE A 282 -11.58 25.15 -28.36
C ILE A 282 -11.55 25.51 -26.87
N TYR A 283 -12.29 24.77 -26.05
CA TYR A 283 -12.40 25.02 -24.61
C TYR A 283 -11.08 24.80 -23.86
N ALA A 284 -10.19 23.95 -24.38
CA ALA A 284 -8.83 23.80 -23.85
C ALA A 284 -7.93 25.03 -24.09
N LYS A 285 -8.23 25.86 -25.10
CA LYS A 285 -7.49 27.10 -25.39
C LYS A 285 -8.04 28.29 -24.59
N GLU A 286 -9.36 28.35 -24.43
CA GLU A 286 -10.03 29.43 -23.72
C GLU A 286 -11.33 28.89 -23.08
N GLN A 287 -11.41 28.92 -21.74
CA GLN A 287 -12.60 28.50 -21.03
C GLN A 287 -13.71 29.54 -21.22
N CYS A 288 -14.88 29.08 -21.67
CA CYS A 288 -16.02 29.94 -21.98
C CYS A 288 -17.35 29.27 -21.58
N SER A 289 -18.44 30.04 -21.47
CA SER A 289 -19.75 29.46 -21.15
C SER A 289 -20.24 28.49 -22.23
N ALA A 290 -21.23 27.65 -21.89
CA ALA A 290 -21.86 26.72 -22.83
C ALA A 290 -22.33 27.41 -24.13
N GLN A 291 -22.94 28.60 -24.01
CA GLN A 291 -23.47 29.35 -25.15
C GLN A 291 -22.37 29.94 -26.02
N GLU A 292 -21.31 30.48 -25.41
CA GLU A 292 -20.14 31.01 -26.12
C GLU A 292 -19.41 29.90 -26.88
N LEU A 293 -19.24 28.73 -26.26
CA LEU A 293 -18.62 27.57 -26.90
C LEU A 293 -19.43 27.08 -28.11
N LEU A 294 -20.76 27.03 -28.00
CA LEU A 294 -21.65 26.67 -29.12
C LEU A 294 -21.58 27.68 -30.27
N ASN A 295 -21.51 28.97 -29.95
CA ASN A 295 -21.34 30.02 -30.95
C ASN A 295 -19.98 29.92 -31.66
N GLN A 296 -18.89 29.69 -30.92
CA GLN A 296 -17.56 29.48 -31.50
C GLN A 296 -17.47 28.20 -32.35
N LEU A 297 -18.19 27.14 -31.96
CA LEU A 297 -18.30 25.93 -32.78
C LEU A 297 -19.02 26.21 -34.09
N LYS A 298 -20.09 27.01 -34.06
CA LYS A 298 -20.85 27.39 -35.25
C LYS A 298 -20.03 28.21 -36.24
N GLU A 299 -19.07 29.01 -35.76
CA GLU A 299 -18.16 29.77 -36.64
C GLU A 299 -17.08 28.89 -37.29
N LYS A 300 -16.80 27.70 -36.73
CA LYS A 300 -15.75 26.79 -37.19
C LYS A 300 -16.25 25.58 -37.99
N LEU A 301 -17.54 25.30 -37.96
CA LEU A 301 -18.20 24.18 -38.63
C LEU A 301 -18.93 24.65 -39.90
#